data_AF-A0A7T1HNM5-F1
#
_entry.id   AF-A0A7T1HNM5-F1
#
_cell.length_a   1.000
_cell.length_b   1.000
_cell.length_c   1.000
_cell.angle_alpha   90.00
_cell.angle_beta   90.00
_cell.angle_gamma   90.00
#
_symmetry.space_group_name_H-M   'P 1'
#
loop_
_entity.id
_entity.type
_entity.pdbx_description
1 polymer ?
#
loop_
_entity_poly.entity_id
_entity_poly.type
_entity_poly.pdbx_seq_one_letter_code
_entity_poly.pdbx_strand_id
1 'polypeptide(L)'
;MAVLTAPAVPLAPALPQTAGPSCSLQRSGSLWQLGIEAQELTTAIGQLAEQLEADDDDSRAQALAELEAALLAEEGNKQALAAKADATCWVIEHLRGQAAYRQQQAKRLTELSRSDASRADALEDSLVLVLTRLQPTATRFSFPNHELSSRKSQAVEIENEALLDPEWLSVKTTFSADKTAIKAALKAGQQITGAQLISRRSWRIH
;
A
#
# COMPACT_ATOMS: atom_id res chain seq x y z
N MET A 1 -45.07 -94.46 18.09
CA MET A 1 -44.48 -93.65 16.99
C MET A 1 -45.53 -92.67 16.51
N ALA A 2 -45.34 -91.38 16.76
CA ALA A 2 -45.95 -90.28 16.02
C ALA A 2 -45.30 -88.99 16.56
N VAL A 3 -44.22 -88.59 15.90
CA VAL A 3 -43.62 -87.27 16.03
C VAL A 3 -44.64 -86.28 15.47
N LEU A 4 -45.10 -85.33 16.28
CA LEU A 4 -45.85 -84.19 15.81
C LEU A 4 -45.01 -82.94 16.02
N THR A 5 -44.36 -82.60 14.91
CA THR A 5 -43.56 -81.43 14.60
C THR A 5 -44.39 -80.14 14.72
N ALA A 6 -43.83 -79.14 15.40
CA ALA A 6 -44.35 -77.79 15.46
C ALA A 6 -44.30 -77.12 14.06
N PRO A 7 -45.29 -76.27 13.71
CA PRO A 7 -45.26 -75.52 12.47
C PRO A 7 -44.28 -74.33 12.54
N ALA A 8 -43.56 -74.11 11.44
CA ALA A 8 -42.59 -73.05 11.25
C ALA A 8 -43.24 -71.65 11.19
N VAL A 9 -42.65 -70.69 11.90
CA VAL A 9 -42.97 -69.26 11.78
C VAL A 9 -41.84 -68.61 10.96
N PRO A 10 -42.13 -67.82 9.92
CA PRO A 10 -41.13 -67.35 8.97
C PRO A 10 -40.17 -66.32 9.56
N LEU A 11 -38.88 -66.47 9.23
CA LEU A 11 -37.83 -65.48 9.46
C LEU A 11 -38.19 -64.14 8.81
N ALA A 12 -38.03 -63.07 9.57
CA ALA A 12 -38.22 -61.69 9.13
C ALA A 12 -37.40 -61.36 7.87
N PRO A 13 -37.92 -60.54 6.95
CA PRO A 13 -37.19 -60.17 5.74
C PRO A 13 -35.92 -59.38 6.08
N ALA A 14 -34.82 -59.78 5.46
CA ALA A 14 -33.54 -59.09 5.56
C ALA A 14 -33.70 -57.62 5.13
N LEU A 15 -33.23 -56.70 5.98
CA LEU A 15 -33.15 -55.28 5.66
C LEU A 15 -32.33 -55.10 4.36
N PRO A 16 -32.78 -54.25 3.42
CA PRO A 16 -32.01 -53.99 2.21
C PRO A 16 -30.68 -53.34 2.60
N GLN A 17 -29.57 -53.99 2.26
CA GLN A 17 -28.25 -53.38 2.29
C GLN A 17 -28.26 -52.27 1.24
N THR A 18 -28.48 -51.04 1.70
CA THR A 18 -28.24 -49.86 0.90
C THR A 18 -26.73 -49.78 0.68
N ALA A 19 -26.28 -50.22 -0.49
CA ALA A 19 -24.97 -49.84 -1.00
C ALA A 19 -24.97 -48.30 -1.03
N GLY A 20 -24.32 -47.69 -0.04
CA GLY A 20 -24.09 -46.26 -0.04
C GLY A 20 -23.39 -45.85 -1.34
N PRO A 21 -23.61 -44.62 -1.83
CA PRO A 21 -22.96 -44.17 -3.05
C PRO A 21 -21.45 -44.33 -2.87
N SER A 22 -20.84 -45.19 -3.69
CA SER A 22 -19.40 -45.29 -3.82
C SER A 22 -18.91 -43.94 -4.33
N CYS A 23 -18.56 -43.05 -3.42
CA CYS A 23 -17.81 -41.85 -3.72
C CYS A 23 -16.40 -42.29 -4.12
N SER A 24 -16.23 -42.68 -5.39
CA SER A 24 -14.92 -42.63 -6.04
C SER A 24 -14.56 -41.16 -6.27
N LEU A 25 -14.29 -40.45 -5.17
CA LEU A 25 -13.52 -39.22 -5.23
C LEU A 25 -12.10 -39.66 -5.59
N GLN A 26 -11.78 -39.68 -6.88
CA GLN A 26 -10.40 -39.45 -7.32
C GLN A 26 -10.05 -38.03 -6.87
N ARG A 27 -9.67 -37.91 -5.59
CA ARG A 27 -9.40 -36.63 -4.95
C ARG A 27 -7.93 -36.33 -5.15
N SER A 28 -7.66 -35.47 -6.12
CA SER A 28 -6.50 -34.58 -6.10
C SER A 28 -6.39 -33.93 -4.72
N GLY A 29 -5.34 -34.27 -3.96
CA GLY A 29 -4.93 -33.69 -2.67
C GLY A 29 -5.94 -33.80 -1.51
N SER A 30 -5.45 -33.99 -0.28
CA SER A 30 -6.28 -33.69 0.90
C SER A 30 -6.44 -32.16 1.03
N LEU A 31 -7.51 -31.67 1.67
CA LEU A 31 -7.67 -30.21 1.92
C LEU A 31 -6.47 -29.63 2.69
N TRP A 32 -5.88 -30.42 3.58
CA TRP A 32 -4.65 -30.10 4.28
C TRP A 32 -3.48 -29.90 3.33
N GLN A 33 -3.33 -30.78 2.34
CA GLN A 33 -2.27 -30.68 1.34
C GLN A 33 -2.42 -29.42 0.48
N LEU A 34 -3.64 -29.08 0.05
CA LEU A 34 -3.89 -27.84 -0.70
C LEU A 34 -3.55 -26.59 0.14
N GLY A 35 -3.84 -26.63 1.45
CA GLY A 35 -3.46 -25.55 2.36
C GLY A 35 -1.94 -25.40 2.51
N ILE A 36 -1.22 -26.51 2.58
CA ILE A 36 0.25 -26.52 2.61
C ILE A 36 0.81 -25.94 1.30
N GLU A 37 0.34 -26.43 0.15
CA GLU A 37 0.78 -25.96 -1.17
C GLU A 37 0.54 -24.45 -1.35
N ALA A 38 -0.62 -23.93 -0.93
CA ALA A 38 -0.93 -22.49 -0.98
C ALA A 38 -0.01 -21.67 -0.05
N GLN A 39 0.26 -22.17 1.15
CA GLN A 39 1.17 -21.52 2.10
C GLN A 39 2.60 -21.52 1.58
N GLU A 40 3.07 -22.61 0.98
CA GLU A 40 4.40 -22.73 0.39
C GLU A 40 4.59 -21.72 -0.74
N LEU A 41 3.62 -21.61 -1.66
CA LEU A 41 3.65 -20.61 -2.72
C LEU A 41 3.71 -19.19 -2.15
N THR A 42 2.84 -18.88 -1.18
CA THR A 42 2.80 -17.55 -0.56
C THR A 42 4.13 -17.23 0.15
N THR A 43 4.71 -18.21 0.83
CA THR A 43 5.99 -18.06 1.54
C THR A 43 7.15 -17.86 0.55
N ALA A 44 7.18 -18.61 -0.54
CA ALA A 44 8.20 -18.46 -1.59
C ALA A 44 8.14 -17.06 -2.23
N ILE A 45 6.93 -16.57 -2.55
CA ILE A 45 6.76 -15.20 -3.05
C ILE A 45 7.15 -14.16 -2.00
N GLY A 46 6.83 -14.41 -0.72
CA GLY A 46 7.24 -13.57 0.39
C GLY A 46 8.76 -13.41 0.49
N GLN A 47 9.52 -14.49 0.34
CA GLN A 47 10.99 -14.45 0.33
C GLN A 47 11.55 -13.64 -0.84
N LEU A 48 10.97 -13.80 -2.04
CA LEU A 48 11.34 -12.96 -3.18
C LEU A 48 11.01 -11.49 -2.91
N ALA A 49 9.88 -11.19 -2.27
CA ALA A 49 9.51 -9.83 -1.91
C ALA A 49 10.47 -9.21 -0.88
N GLU A 50 10.96 -9.99 0.10
CA GLU A 50 11.99 -9.55 1.03
C GLU A 50 13.32 -9.23 0.32
N GLN A 51 13.71 -10.05 -0.67
CA GLN A 51 14.91 -9.77 -1.49
C GLN A 51 14.77 -8.48 -2.30
N LEU A 52 13.55 -8.03 -2.63
CA LEU A 52 13.33 -6.73 -3.29
C LEU A 52 13.66 -5.53 -2.38
N GLU A 53 13.77 -5.74 -1.07
CA GLU A 53 14.21 -4.72 -0.12
C GLU A 53 15.73 -4.60 -0.01
N ALA A 54 16.50 -5.45 -0.72
CA ALA A 54 17.96 -5.37 -0.74
C ALA A 54 18.47 -4.01 -1.27
N ASP A 55 19.55 -3.51 -0.66
CA ASP A 55 20.16 -2.22 -1.03
C ASP A 55 20.91 -2.26 -2.36
N ASP A 56 21.22 -3.44 -2.90
CA ASP A 56 21.87 -3.61 -4.20
C ASP A 56 20.86 -3.91 -5.32
N ASP A 57 21.04 -3.25 -6.46
CA ASP A 57 20.14 -3.37 -7.61
C ASP A 57 20.21 -4.76 -8.27
N ASP A 58 21.33 -5.48 -8.13
CA ASP A 58 21.55 -6.80 -8.73
C ASP A 58 20.65 -7.86 -8.07
N SER A 59 20.62 -7.91 -6.73
CA SER A 59 19.75 -8.83 -5.98
C SER A 59 18.27 -8.56 -6.25
N ARG A 60 17.88 -7.29 -6.37
CA ARG A 60 16.51 -6.91 -6.72
C ARG A 60 16.13 -7.38 -8.12
N ALA A 61 17.02 -7.19 -9.10
CA ALA A 61 16.81 -7.67 -10.47
C ALA A 61 16.73 -9.19 -10.53
N GLN A 62 17.57 -9.89 -9.75
CA GLN A 62 17.56 -11.34 -9.67
C GLN A 62 16.25 -11.89 -9.10
N ALA A 63 15.73 -11.32 -8.01
CA ALA A 63 14.47 -11.74 -7.41
C ALA A 63 13.28 -11.57 -8.38
N LEU A 64 13.25 -10.47 -9.14
CA LEU A 64 12.23 -10.27 -10.19
C LEU A 64 12.37 -11.28 -11.32
N ALA A 65 13.60 -11.52 -11.79
CA ALA A 65 13.85 -12.50 -12.84
C ALA A 65 13.44 -13.92 -12.40
N GLU A 66 13.67 -14.27 -11.13
CA GLU A 66 13.24 -15.54 -10.55
C GLU A 66 11.71 -15.66 -10.49
N LEU A 67 11.01 -14.61 -10.05
CA LEU A 67 9.55 -14.57 -10.08
C LEU A 67 8.99 -14.73 -11.51
N GLU A 68 9.55 -13.98 -12.45
CA GLU A 68 9.15 -14.03 -13.86
C GLU A 68 9.40 -15.43 -14.45
N ALA A 69 10.57 -16.02 -14.20
CA ALA A 69 10.89 -17.37 -14.63
C ALA A 69 9.93 -18.41 -14.02
N ALA A 70 9.59 -18.27 -12.73
CA ALA A 70 8.68 -19.18 -12.04
C ALA A 70 7.24 -19.13 -12.59
N LEU A 71 6.79 -17.97 -13.07
CA LEU A 71 5.50 -17.81 -13.74
C LEU A 71 5.53 -18.32 -15.18
N LEU A 72 6.58 -17.99 -15.95
CA LEU A 72 6.74 -18.44 -17.33
C LEU A 72 6.88 -19.96 -17.44
N ALA A 73 7.50 -20.62 -16.45
CA ALA A 73 7.60 -22.07 -16.40
C ALA A 73 6.22 -22.79 -16.43
N GLU A 74 5.14 -22.10 -16.03
CA GLU A 74 3.78 -22.65 -16.00
C GLU A 74 2.94 -22.31 -17.25
N GLU A 75 3.52 -21.82 -18.35
CA GLU A 75 2.80 -21.39 -19.57
C GLU A 75 1.82 -22.45 -20.11
N GLY A 76 2.12 -23.75 -19.91
CA GLY A 76 1.25 -24.87 -20.29
C GLY A 76 0.26 -25.34 -19.22
N ASN A 77 0.38 -24.88 -17.98
CA ASN A 77 -0.39 -25.35 -16.83
C ASN A 77 -1.23 -24.22 -16.22
N LYS A 78 -2.45 -24.04 -16.72
CA LYS A 78 -3.35 -22.97 -16.29
C LYS A 78 -3.64 -22.96 -14.79
N GLN A 79 -3.73 -24.14 -14.16
CA GLN A 79 -4.04 -24.24 -12.74
C GLN A 79 -2.84 -23.81 -11.87
N ALA A 80 -1.64 -24.29 -12.19
CA ALA A 80 -0.43 -23.90 -11.47
C ALA A 80 -0.09 -22.41 -11.69
N LEU A 81 -0.25 -21.90 -12.92
CA LEU A 81 -0.08 -20.49 -13.21
C LEU A 81 -1.04 -19.63 -12.39
N ALA A 82 -2.33 -20.01 -12.33
CA ALA A 82 -3.32 -19.30 -11.53
C ALA A 82 -2.96 -19.31 -10.05
N ALA A 83 -2.52 -20.45 -9.49
CA ALA A 83 -2.13 -20.54 -8.08
C ALA A 83 -0.93 -19.65 -7.74
N LYS A 84 0.12 -19.64 -8.59
CA LYS A 84 1.29 -18.76 -8.39
C LYS A 84 0.94 -17.27 -8.53
N ALA A 85 0.12 -16.93 -9.54
CA ALA A 85 -0.32 -15.56 -9.77
C ALA A 85 -1.21 -15.06 -8.61
N ASP A 86 -2.09 -15.91 -8.08
CA ASP A 86 -2.95 -15.61 -6.94
C ASP A 86 -2.12 -15.40 -5.66
N ALA A 87 -1.17 -16.29 -5.37
CA ALA A 87 -0.21 -16.11 -4.28
C ALA A 87 0.57 -14.79 -4.41
N THR A 88 0.95 -14.41 -5.64
CA THR A 88 1.61 -13.13 -5.90
C THR A 88 0.70 -11.94 -5.62
N CYS A 89 -0.57 -12.00 -6.03
CA CYS A 89 -1.55 -10.95 -5.72
C CYS A 89 -1.76 -10.81 -4.21
N TRP A 90 -1.85 -11.92 -3.48
CA TRP A 90 -1.99 -11.91 -2.03
C TRP A 90 -0.83 -11.20 -1.33
N VAL A 91 0.41 -11.49 -1.72
CA VAL A 91 1.60 -10.82 -1.15
C VAL A 91 1.59 -9.32 -1.49
N ILE A 92 1.22 -8.94 -2.72
CA ILE A 92 1.08 -7.53 -3.12
C ILE A 92 0.06 -6.80 -2.25
N GLU A 93 -1.12 -7.38 -2.04
CA GLU A 93 -2.18 -6.81 -1.20
C GLU A 93 -1.75 -6.70 0.26
N HIS A 94 -1.09 -7.73 0.78
CA HIS A 94 -0.55 -7.74 2.14
C HIS A 94 0.42 -6.56 2.35
N LEU A 95 1.39 -6.39 1.44
CA LEU A 95 2.37 -5.30 1.49
C LEU A 95 1.71 -3.93 1.36
N ARG A 96 0.73 -3.77 0.45
CA ARG A 96 -0.06 -2.53 0.32
C ARG A 96 -0.84 -2.21 1.58
N GLY A 97 -1.44 -3.22 2.21
CA GLY A 97 -2.14 -3.08 3.48
C GLY A 97 -1.21 -2.61 4.61
N GLN A 98 -0.03 -3.22 4.73
CA GLN A 98 0.97 -2.78 5.69
C GLN A 98 1.44 -1.34 5.43
N ALA A 99 1.71 -0.98 4.16
CA ALA A 99 2.13 0.36 3.77
C ALA A 99 1.05 1.41 4.11
N ALA A 100 -0.22 1.11 3.80
CA ALA A 100 -1.34 1.98 4.14
C ALA A 100 -1.48 2.19 5.65
N TYR A 101 -1.35 1.12 6.45
CA TYR A 101 -1.37 1.21 7.90
C TYR A 101 -0.22 2.10 8.44
N ARG A 102 1.02 1.86 7.97
CA ARG A 102 2.18 2.67 8.35
C ARG A 102 2.01 4.14 7.98
N GLN A 103 1.45 4.43 6.80
CA GLN A 103 1.16 5.80 6.37
C GLN A 103 0.14 6.50 7.26
N GLN A 104 -0.90 5.78 7.71
CA GLN A 104 -1.88 6.33 8.66
C GLN A 104 -1.23 6.65 10.02
N GLN A 105 -0.36 5.76 10.53
CA GLN A 105 0.38 6.04 11.76
C GLN A 105 1.34 7.22 11.63
N ALA A 106 2.06 7.33 10.51
CA ALA A 106 2.96 8.45 10.25
C ALA A 106 2.22 9.79 10.22
N LYS A 107 1.04 9.84 9.57
CA LYS A 107 0.17 11.02 9.57
C LYS A 107 -0.24 11.42 10.99
N ARG A 108 -0.71 10.45 11.79
CA ARG A 108 -1.09 10.68 13.19
C ARG A 108 0.07 11.23 14.03
N LEU A 109 1.27 10.65 13.91
CA LEU A 109 2.44 11.11 14.66
C LEU A 109 2.86 12.52 14.23
N THR A 110 2.74 12.84 12.95
CA THR A 110 3.01 14.19 12.41
C THR A 110 2.01 15.22 12.94
N GLU A 111 0.74 14.85 13.09
CA GLU A 111 -0.27 15.73 13.68
C GLU A 111 -0.05 15.94 15.18
N LEU A 112 0.32 14.88 15.91
CA LEU A 112 0.68 14.98 17.32
C LEU A 112 1.90 15.89 17.52
N SER A 113 2.98 15.71 16.75
CA SER A 113 4.16 16.56 16.86
C SER A 113 3.88 18.01 16.49
N ARG A 114 3.04 18.26 15.48
CA ARG A 114 2.57 19.60 15.13
C ARG A 114 1.75 20.23 16.25
N SER A 115 0.85 19.46 16.87
CA SER A 115 0.06 19.94 18.01
C SER A 115 0.95 20.29 19.20
N ASP A 116 1.98 19.48 19.49
CA ASP A 116 2.94 19.74 20.55
C ASP A 116 3.75 21.01 20.29
N ALA A 117 4.27 21.17 19.07
CA ALA A 117 4.96 22.38 18.63
C ALA A 117 4.07 23.62 18.79
N SER A 118 2.83 23.59 18.28
CA SER A 118 1.91 24.73 18.38
C SER A 118 1.57 25.11 19.84
N ARG A 119 1.49 24.13 20.74
CA ARG A 119 1.27 24.39 22.17
C ARG A 119 2.51 24.99 22.82
N ALA A 120 3.69 24.54 22.44
CA ALA A 120 4.95 25.12 22.90
C ALA A 120 5.08 26.58 22.42
N ASP A 121 4.82 26.85 21.13
CA ASP A 121 4.86 28.20 20.54
C ASP A 121 3.88 29.14 21.26
N ALA A 122 2.64 28.70 21.51
CA ALA A 122 1.65 29.51 22.23
C ALA A 122 2.06 29.83 23.67
N LEU A 123 2.75 28.90 24.35
CA LEU A 123 3.28 29.13 25.69
C LEU A 123 4.49 30.07 25.66
N GLU A 124 5.37 29.93 24.66
CA GLU A 124 6.48 30.84 24.42
C GLU A 124 6.00 32.26 24.17
N ASP A 125 5.06 32.46 23.25
CA ASP A 125 4.47 33.76 22.92
C ASP A 125 3.85 34.42 24.17
N SER A 126 3.11 33.65 24.96
CA SER A 126 2.52 34.13 26.22
C SER A 126 3.58 34.53 27.24
N LEU A 127 4.63 33.72 27.40
CA LEU A 127 5.75 34.00 28.30
C LEU A 127 6.52 35.26 27.86
N VAL A 128 6.87 35.36 26.58
CA VAL A 128 7.55 36.53 25.98
C VAL A 128 6.70 37.78 26.19
N LEU A 129 5.39 37.70 25.94
CA LEU A 129 4.47 38.82 26.14
C LEU A 129 4.45 39.31 27.59
N VAL A 130 4.43 38.40 28.57
CA VAL A 130 4.46 38.79 29.99
C VAL A 130 5.82 39.40 30.36
N LEU A 131 6.93 38.76 29.97
CA LEU A 131 8.28 39.22 30.30
C LEU A 131 8.60 40.59 29.70
N THR A 132 8.21 40.83 28.45
CA THR A 132 8.40 42.12 27.76
C THR A 132 7.54 43.23 28.36
N ARG A 133 6.34 42.91 28.87
CA ARG A 133 5.51 43.88 29.62
C ARG A 133 6.14 44.24 30.96
N LEU A 134 6.74 43.29 31.66
CA LEU A 134 7.39 43.51 32.96
C LEU A 134 8.74 44.22 32.81
N GLN A 135 9.50 43.92 31.75
CA GLN A 135 10.85 44.43 31.51
C GLN A 135 11.06 44.78 30.02
N PRO A 136 10.54 45.93 29.55
CA PRO A 136 10.50 46.27 28.12
C PRO A 136 11.86 46.50 27.46
N THR A 137 12.90 46.80 28.25
CA THR A 137 14.27 47.01 27.75
C THR A 137 15.14 45.76 27.80
N ALA A 138 14.66 44.68 28.44
CA ALA A 138 15.44 43.45 28.59
C ALA A 138 15.47 42.67 27.26
N THR A 139 16.67 42.30 26.83
CA THR A 139 16.90 41.54 25.60
C THR A 139 17.26 40.07 25.87
N ARG A 140 17.44 39.72 27.14
CA ARG A 140 17.81 38.38 27.64
C ARG A 140 17.21 38.15 29.01
N PHE A 141 16.68 36.95 29.24
CA PHE A 141 16.15 36.49 30.53
C PHE A 141 16.83 35.16 30.89
N SER A 142 17.44 35.10 32.07
CA SER A 142 18.06 33.88 32.59
C SER A 142 17.20 33.31 33.71
N PHE A 143 16.86 32.03 33.62
CA PHE A 143 16.17 31.24 34.63
C PHE A 143 17.12 30.18 35.21
N PRO A 144 16.77 29.48 36.31
CA PRO A 144 17.66 28.48 36.91
C PRO A 144 18.14 27.38 35.94
N ASN A 145 17.28 26.97 35.01
CA ASN A 145 17.57 25.87 34.07
C ASN A 145 17.43 26.26 32.58
N HIS A 146 16.98 27.48 32.28
CA HIS A 146 16.63 27.91 30.93
C HIS A 146 17.07 29.33 30.67
N GLU A 147 17.22 29.68 29.39
CA GLU A 147 17.54 31.02 28.98
C GLU A 147 16.69 31.42 27.77
N LEU A 148 16.16 32.62 27.80
CA LEU A 148 15.44 33.24 26.71
C LEU A 148 16.26 34.43 26.20
N SER A 149 16.55 34.47 24.91
CA SER A 149 17.26 35.59 24.29
C SER A 149 16.48 36.09 23.08
N SER A 150 16.39 37.41 22.95
CA SER A 150 15.79 38.04 21.78
C SER A 150 16.82 38.13 20.65
N ARG A 151 16.35 38.01 19.40
CA ARG A 151 17.14 38.30 18.20
C ARG A 151 16.42 39.36 17.39
N LYS A 152 17.18 40.29 16.81
CA LYS A 152 16.64 41.20 15.79
C LYS A 152 16.43 40.41 14.50
N SER A 153 15.18 40.28 14.06
CA SER A 153 14.84 39.89 12.70
C SER A 153 14.33 41.12 11.95
N GLN A 154 14.63 41.18 10.65
CA GLN A 154 14.07 42.17 9.73
C GLN A 154 13.29 41.39 8.68
N ALA A 155 12.04 41.77 8.48
CA ALA A 155 11.20 41.29 7.39
C ALA A 155 10.76 42.49 6.57
N VAL A 156 10.75 42.33 5.25
CA VAL A 156 10.20 43.35 4.34
C VAL A 156 8.74 43.00 4.13
N GLU A 157 7.85 43.84 4.62
CA GLU A 157 6.42 43.74 4.37
C GLU A 157 6.08 44.56 3.12
N ILE A 158 5.53 43.90 2.10
CA ILE A 158 5.11 44.54 0.85
C ILE A 158 3.60 44.75 0.93
N GLU A 159 3.16 45.97 1.19
CA GLU A 159 1.73 46.31 1.28
C GLU A 159 1.05 46.29 -0.10
N ASN A 160 1.76 46.69 -1.15
CA ASN A 160 1.22 46.73 -2.51
C ASN A 160 2.32 46.53 -3.58
N GLU A 161 2.33 45.36 -4.19
CA GLU A 161 3.29 44.99 -5.24
C GLU A 161 3.17 45.86 -6.51
N ALA A 162 2.02 46.47 -6.78
CA ALA A 162 1.79 47.25 -8.01
C ALA A 162 2.43 48.65 -8.00
N LEU A 163 2.85 49.12 -6.81
CA LEU A 163 3.59 50.38 -6.65
C LEU A 163 5.10 50.17 -6.68
N LEU A 164 5.56 48.91 -6.68
CA LEU A 164 6.98 48.61 -6.76
C LEU A 164 7.48 48.85 -8.16
N ASP A 165 8.61 49.55 -8.25
CA ASP A 165 9.32 49.69 -9.51
C ASP A 165 9.67 48.32 -10.09
N PRO A 166 9.68 48.17 -11.42
CA PRO A 166 9.95 46.89 -12.09
C PRO A 166 11.35 46.31 -11.76
N GLU A 167 12.26 47.10 -11.17
CA GLU A 167 13.55 46.63 -10.67
C GLU A 167 13.43 45.68 -9.46
N TRP A 168 12.34 45.77 -8.69
CA TRP A 168 12.07 44.91 -7.52
C TRP A 168 11.14 43.72 -7.83
N LEU A 169 10.63 43.64 -9.07
CA LEU A 169 9.69 42.61 -9.50
C LEU A 169 10.41 41.55 -10.35
N SER A 170 10.18 40.28 -10.04
CA SER A 170 10.68 39.17 -10.86
C SER A 170 9.57 38.66 -11.79
N VAL A 171 9.80 38.69 -13.11
CA VAL A 171 8.85 38.16 -14.09
C VAL A 171 8.99 36.64 -14.15
N LYS A 172 8.02 35.91 -13.60
CA LYS A 172 7.87 34.46 -13.83
C LYS A 172 6.92 34.20 -15.00
N THR A 173 7.48 33.94 -16.18
CA THR A 173 6.71 33.43 -17.32
C THR A 173 6.84 31.91 -17.38
N THR A 174 5.77 31.20 -17.02
CA THR A 174 5.72 29.73 -17.12
C THR A 174 4.97 29.31 -18.38
N PHE A 175 5.70 28.82 -19.38
CA PHE A 175 5.11 28.12 -20.51
C PHE A 175 4.86 26.67 -20.11
N SER A 176 3.59 26.26 -20.08
CA SER A 176 3.21 24.87 -19.86
C SER A 176 2.49 24.32 -21.09
N ALA A 177 2.81 23.08 -21.45
CA ALA A 177 2.17 22.42 -22.57
C ALA A 177 0.71 22.10 -22.21
N ASP A 178 -0.24 22.60 -23.00
CA ASP A 178 -1.64 22.23 -22.85
C ASP A 178 -1.87 20.82 -23.41
N LYS A 179 -1.70 19.82 -22.53
CA LYS A 179 -1.90 18.41 -22.86
C LYS A 179 -3.31 18.11 -23.34
N THR A 180 -4.31 18.93 -23.01
CA THR A 180 -5.70 18.70 -23.44
C THR A 180 -5.90 19.10 -24.89
N ALA A 181 -5.43 20.30 -25.27
CA ALA A 181 -5.44 20.77 -26.65
C ALA A 181 -4.57 19.88 -27.55
N ILE A 182 -3.37 19.52 -27.09
CA ILE A 182 -2.46 18.60 -27.82
C ILE A 182 -3.12 17.24 -28.02
N LYS A 183 -3.78 16.68 -26.99
CA LYS A 183 -4.49 15.40 -27.12
C LYS A 183 -5.67 15.47 -28.09
N ALA A 184 -6.40 16.59 -28.12
CA ALA A 184 -7.49 16.80 -29.07
C ALA A 184 -7.00 16.88 -30.51
N ALA A 185 -5.94 17.65 -30.76
CA ALA A 185 -5.29 17.79 -32.07
C ALA A 185 -4.71 16.46 -32.58
N LEU A 186 -4.00 15.71 -31.74
CA LEU A 186 -3.48 14.38 -32.09
C LEU A 186 -4.61 13.39 -32.41
N LYS A 187 -5.75 13.45 -31.71
CA LYS A 187 -6.93 12.63 -32.02
C LYS A 187 -7.61 13.03 -33.32
N ALA A 188 -7.55 14.31 -33.70
CA ALA A 188 -8.08 14.82 -34.95
C ALA A 188 -7.17 14.53 -36.17
N GLY A 189 -6.05 13.84 -35.96
CA GLY A 189 -5.11 13.45 -37.03
C GLY A 189 -4.05 14.51 -37.34
N GLN A 190 -3.96 15.60 -36.58
CA GLN A 190 -2.87 16.57 -36.73
C GLN A 190 -1.56 15.98 -36.17
N GLN A 191 -0.47 16.12 -36.92
CA GLN A 191 0.86 15.79 -36.43
C GLN A 191 1.45 16.96 -35.65
N ILE A 192 1.81 16.71 -34.38
CA ILE A 192 2.48 17.69 -33.52
C ILE A 192 3.88 17.17 -33.23
N THR A 193 4.91 17.88 -33.72
CA THR A 193 6.31 17.52 -33.44
C THR A 193 6.56 17.56 -31.93
N GLY A 194 7.03 16.45 -31.38
CA GLY A 194 7.29 16.30 -29.94
C GLY A 194 6.12 15.77 -29.11
N ALA A 195 4.97 15.45 -29.72
CA ALA A 195 3.84 14.83 -29.02
C ALA A 195 3.33 13.59 -29.76
N GLN A 196 3.05 12.51 -29.01
CA GLN A 196 2.52 11.26 -29.54
C GLN A 196 1.39 10.74 -28.65
N LEU A 197 0.33 10.22 -29.27
CA LEU A 197 -0.78 9.61 -28.55
C LEU A 197 -0.48 8.13 -28.32
N ILE A 198 -0.10 7.78 -27.09
CA ILE A 198 0.19 6.40 -26.70
C ILE A 198 -1.05 5.81 -25.99
N SER A 199 -1.58 4.70 -26.51
CA SER A 199 -2.65 3.94 -25.85
C SER A 199 -2.04 2.88 -24.93
N ARG A 200 -2.45 2.87 -23.66
CA ARG A 200 -2.01 1.88 -22.65
C ARG A 200 -3.23 1.32 -21.91
N ARG A 201 -3.16 0.06 -21.51
CA ARG A 201 -4.15 -0.56 -20.61
C ARG A 201 -3.68 -0.38 -19.16
N SER A 202 -4.61 -0.10 -18.25
CA SER A 202 -4.37 -0.05 -16.81
C SER A 202 -5.01 -1.26 -16.15
N TRP A 203 -4.24 -1.98 -15.34
CA TRP A 203 -4.72 -3.15 -14.58
C TRP A 203 -4.86 -2.77 -13.10
N ARG A 204 -5.82 -3.40 -12.41
CA ARG A 204 -6.03 -3.25 -10.96
C ARG A 204 -6.14 -4.63 -10.32
N ILE A 205 -5.56 -4.75 -9.14
CA ILE A 205 -5.71 -5.91 -8.24
C ILE A 205 -6.73 -5.46 -7.18
N HIS A 206 -7.72 -6.31 -6.92
CA HIS A 206 -8.91 -5.99 -6.11
C HIS A 206 -8.92 -6.79 -4.82
#